data_AF-A0A3D3HI34-F1
#
_entry.id   AF-A0A3D3HI34-F1
#
_cell.length_a   1.000
_cell.length_b   1.000
_cell.length_c   1.000
_cell.angle_alpha   90.00
_cell.angle_beta   90.00
_cell.angle_gamma   90.00
#
_symmetry.space_group_name_H-M   'P 1'
#
loop_
_entity.id
_entity.type
_entity.pdbx_description
1 polymer ?
#
loop_
_entity_poly.entity_id
_entity_poly.type
_entity_poly.pdbx_seq_one_letter_code
_entity_poly.pdbx_strand_id
1 'polypeptide(L)'
;ILDLCLACKGCRSECPSGVDIAKLKSEFLQHYNDVHPPSLRTRMIASLPKIYSLFSAIPGIFNFFAANKYSSLIIKKVAGFASARSIPLLAPMTFRRWLKRNLPKLNPSAPAGEVCLFVDEFTNHNDLPAGIATARLLTGLGYRITVAGNAASARTYISKGFLRKAKKLIIRNIETFAPLVSADRPLVGIEPSAILGFRDEFPDLAGEKYRPEAQRLSQHTYTLEEFIAREF
;
A
#
# COMPACT_ATOMS: atom_id res chain seq x y z
N ILE A 1 -21.51 -9.86 10.86
CA ILE A 1 -21.56 -11.07 9.97
C ILE A 1 -20.26 -11.24 9.14
N LEU A 2 -19.51 -10.19 8.79
CA LEU A 2 -18.20 -10.33 8.10
C LEU A 2 -17.01 -9.78 8.91
N ASP A 3 -17.12 -9.77 10.23
CA ASP A 3 -16.17 -9.11 11.14
C ASP A 3 -14.78 -9.77 11.13
N LEU A 4 -14.74 -11.09 10.91
CA LEU A 4 -13.51 -11.88 10.80
C LEU A 4 -12.98 -12.02 9.36
N CYS A 5 -13.71 -11.52 8.36
CA CYS A 5 -13.26 -11.60 6.96
C CYS A 5 -12.00 -10.75 6.75
N LEU A 6 -10.94 -11.39 6.25
CA LEU A 6 -9.64 -10.77 5.99
C LEU A 6 -9.58 -10.00 4.66
N ALA A 7 -10.62 -10.10 3.83
CA ALA A 7 -10.64 -9.55 2.48
C ALA A 7 -9.50 -10.09 1.57
N CYS A 8 -9.13 -11.36 1.77
CA CYS A 8 -8.09 -12.06 0.99
C CYS A 8 -8.52 -12.46 -0.43
N LYS A 9 -9.80 -12.29 -0.78
CA LYS A 9 -10.40 -12.68 -2.06
C LYS A 9 -10.34 -14.18 -2.42
N GLY A 10 -9.99 -15.07 -1.48
CA GLY A 10 -10.14 -16.52 -1.69
C GLY A 10 -11.56 -16.92 -2.11
N CYS A 11 -12.57 -16.28 -1.51
CA CYS A 11 -13.98 -16.43 -1.89
C CYS A 11 -14.27 -16.15 -3.38
N ARG A 12 -13.54 -15.23 -4.03
CA ARG A 12 -13.74 -14.91 -5.44
C ARG A 12 -13.15 -16.00 -6.34
N SER A 13 -11.96 -16.50 -5.98
CA SER A 13 -11.27 -17.55 -6.73
C SER A 13 -11.96 -18.91 -6.62
N GLU A 14 -12.54 -19.22 -5.46
CA GLU A 14 -13.22 -20.49 -5.20
C GLU A 14 -14.68 -20.51 -5.67
N CYS A 15 -15.31 -19.33 -5.81
CA CYS A 15 -16.70 -19.26 -6.23
C CYS A 15 -16.81 -19.47 -7.75
N PRO A 16 -17.57 -20.48 -8.23
CA PRO A 16 -17.74 -20.71 -9.67
C PRO A 16 -18.45 -19.54 -10.39
N SER A 17 -19.19 -18.72 -9.63
CA SER A 17 -19.84 -17.51 -10.13
C SER A 17 -18.98 -16.24 -9.99
N GLY A 18 -17.76 -16.35 -9.45
CA GLY A 18 -16.82 -15.24 -9.31
C GLY A 18 -17.23 -14.16 -8.28
N VAL A 19 -18.04 -14.52 -7.28
CA VAL A 19 -18.56 -13.56 -6.29
C VAL A 19 -17.44 -13.03 -5.40
N ASP A 20 -17.22 -11.72 -5.43
CA ASP A 20 -16.23 -11.05 -4.59
C ASP A 20 -16.84 -10.53 -3.27
N ILE A 21 -16.81 -11.37 -2.23
CA ILE A 21 -17.28 -10.99 -0.88
C ILE A 21 -16.44 -9.87 -0.28
N ALA A 22 -15.16 -9.74 -0.66
CA ALA A 22 -14.31 -8.66 -0.16
C ALA A 22 -14.79 -7.31 -0.69
N LYS A 23 -15.14 -7.24 -1.98
CA LYS A 23 -15.74 -6.06 -2.60
C LYS A 23 -17.08 -5.72 -1.95
N LEU A 24 -18.00 -6.69 -1.87
CA LEU A 24 -19.32 -6.49 -1.25
C LEU A 24 -19.20 -6.02 0.21
N LYS A 25 -18.27 -6.58 0.98
CA LYS A 25 -17.98 -6.13 2.35
C LYS A 25 -17.59 -4.66 2.39
N SER A 26 -16.66 -4.23 1.53
CA SER A 26 -16.19 -2.85 1.54
C SER A 26 -17.25 -1.84 1.09
N GLU A 27 -18.08 -2.22 0.13
CA GLU A 27 -19.24 -1.42 -0.31
C GLU A 27 -20.28 -1.31 0.82
N PHE A 28 -20.67 -2.45 1.40
CA PHE A 28 -21.59 -2.47 2.54
C PHE A 28 -21.07 -1.60 3.69
N LEU A 29 -19.78 -1.73 4.03
CA LEU A 29 -19.19 -0.95 5.12
C LEU A 29 -19.18 0.56 4.82
N GLN A 30 -19.05 0.99 3.56
CA GLN A 30 -19.19 2.41 3.21
C GLN A 30 -20.57 2.93 3.56
N HIS A 31 -21.63 2.29 3.08
CA HIS A 31 -23.01 2.70 3.38
C HIS A 31 -23.33 2.56 4.88
N TYR A 32 -22.85 1.50 5.51
CA TYR A 32 -23.02 1.29 6.94
C TYR A 32 -22.38 2.42 7.76
N ASN A 33 -21.14 2.81 7.42
CA ASN A 33 -20.40 3.88 8.08
C ASN A 33 -20.99 5.28 7.85
N ASP A 34 -21.78 5.46 6.78
CA ASP A 34 -22.45 6.73 6.49
C ASP A 34 -23.66 6.95 7.42
N VAL A 35 -24.29 5.87 7.88
CA VAL A 35 -25.41 5.89 8.84
C VAL A 35 -24.92 5.69 10.29
N HIS A 36 -23.91 4.85 10.48
CA HIS A 36 -23.39 4.48 11.80
C HIS A 36 -21.97 5.00 11.97
N PRO A 37 -21.71 5.86 12.98
CA PRO A 37 -20.37 6.38 13.23
C PRO A 37 -19.34 5.25 13.41
N PRO A 38 -18.25 5.23 12.63
CA PRO A 38 -17.24 4.19 12.75
C PRO A 38 -16.51 4.28 14.09
N SER A 39 -16.22 3.11 14.67
CA SER A 39 -15.46 3.00 15.92
C SER A 39 -14.10 3.71 15.82
N LEU A 40 -13.55 4.11 16.97
CA LEU A 40 -12.22 4.72 17.05
C LEU A 40 -11.17 3.82 16.37
N ARG A 41 -11.21 2.52 16.67
CA ARG A 41 -10.33 1.50 16.05
C ARG A 41 -10.40 1.55 14.52
N THR A 42 -11.60 1.58 13.96
CA THR A 42 -11.82 1.60 12.51
C THR A 42 -11.25 2.87 11.89
N ARG A 43 -11.49 4.04 12.52
CA ARG A 43 -10.93 5.32 12.07
C ARG A 43 -9.41 5.36 12.13
N MET A 44 -8.81 4.81 13.20
CA MET A 44 -7.37 4.71 13.36
C MET A 44 -6.73 3.83 12.29
N ILE A 45 -7.25 2.60 12.08
CA ILE A 45 -6.72 1.70 11.06
C ILE A 45 -6.84 2.32 9.67
N ALA A 46 -8.00 2.90 9.33
CA ALA A 46 -8.20 3.53 8.03
C ALA A 46 -7.23 4.70 7.78
N SER A 47 -6.93 5.46 8.84
CA SER A 47 -6.05 6.65 8.78
C SER A 47 -4.58 6.33 9.06
N LEU A 48 -4.21 5.04 9.20
CA LEU A 48 -2.86 4.62 9.56
C LEU A 48 -1.77 5.23 8.67
N PRO A 49 -1.90 5.31 7.32
CA PRO A 49 -0.88 5.94 6.49
C PRO A 49 -0.65 7.42 6.83
N LYS A 50 -1.70 8.14 7.23
CA LYS A 50 -1.60 9.55 7.66
C LYS A 50 -0.91 9.67 9.01
N ILE A 51 -1.23 8.78 9.95
CA ILE A 51 -0.60 8.72 11.27
C ILE A 51 0.90 8.47 11.09
N TYR A 52 1.27 7.46 10.31
CA TYR A 52 2.69 7.15 10.04
C TYR A 52 3.40 8.30 9.34
N SER A 53 2.78 8.92 8.34
CA SER A 53 3.36 10.09 7.68
C SER A 53 3.62 11.24 8.66
N LEU A 54 2.70 11.51 9.59
CA LEU A 54 2.82 12.57 10.60
C LEU A 54 3.98 12.32 11.56
N PHE A 55 4.12 11.08 12.04
CA PHE A 55 5.16 10.71 13.01
C PHE A 55 6.50 10.33 12.36
N SER A 56 6.56 10.21 11.03
CA SER A 56 7.77 9.82 10.30
C SER A 56 8.96 10.78 10.46
N ALA A 57 8.71 12.04 10.83
CA ALA A 57 9.76 13.02 11.12
C ALA A 57 10.39 12.83 12.51
N ILE A 58 9.68 12.19 13.44
CA ILE A 58 10.07 11.97 14.84
C ILE A 58 9.83 10.51 15.27
N PRO A 59 10.39 9.51 14.54
CA PRO A 59 10.09 8.10 14.76
C PRO A 59 10.48 7.63 16.17
N GLY A 60 11.50 8.23 16.79
CA GLY A 60 11.93 7.91 18.15
C GLY A 60 10.84 8.14 19.20
N ILE A 61 10.07 9.23 19.10
CA ILE A 61 8.97 9.53 20.02
C ILE A 61 7.85 8.51 19.84
N PHE A 62 7.45 8.26 18.59
CA PHE A 62 6.43 7.25 18.31
C PHE A 62 6.83 5.87 18.83
N ASN A 63 8.07 5.46 18.56
CA ASN A 63 8.59 4.16 18.96
C ASN A 63 8.71 4.02 20.47
N PHE A 64 9.06 5.08 21.19
CA PHE A 64 9.10 5.08 22.66
C PHE A 64 7.72 4.71 23.24
N PHE A 65 6.65 5.34 22.77
CA PHE A 65 5.29 5.04 23.23
C PHE A 65 4.76 3.71 22.71
N ALA A 66 5.11 3.32 21.49
CA ALA A 66 4.68 2.06 20.87
C ALA A 66 5.34 0.84 21.50
N ALA A 67 6.62 0.93 21.91
CA ALA A 67 7.39 -0.16 22.49
C ALA A 67 7.23 -0.28 24.03
N ASN A 68 6.94 0.82 24.73
CA ASN A 68 6.76 0.78 26.18
C ASN A 68 5.51 -0.02 26.57
N LYS A 69 5.68 -0.98 27.51
CA LYS A 69 4.63 -1.93 27.93
C LYS A 69 3.37 -1.24 28.48
N TYR A 70 3.53 -0.15 29.22
CA TYR A 70 2.41 0.55 29.86
C TYR A 70 1.64 1.40 28.85
N SER A 71 2.34 2.26 28.11
CA SER A 71 1.71 3.11 27.09
C SER A 71 1.10 2.27 25.97
N SER A 72 1.79 1.24 25.48
CA SER A 72 1.25 0.35 24.46
C SER A 72 0.01 -0.41 24.94
N LEU A 73 -0.05 -0.82 26.21
CA LEU A 73 -1.25 -1.45 26.77
C LEU A 73 -2.43 -0.48 26.83
N ILE A 74 -2.20 0.76 27.25
CA ILE A 74 -3.24 1.81 27.28
C ILE A 74 -3.74 2.09 25.86
N ILE A 75 -2.83 2.33 24.91
CA ILE A 75 -3.16 2.58 23.51
C ILE A 75 -3.99 1.41 22.94
N LYS A 76 -3.55 0.16 23.17
CA LYS A 76 -4.26 -1.03 22.70
C LYS A 76 -5.65 -1.16 23.32
N LYS A 77 -5.80 -0.93 24.63
CA LYS A 77 -7.11 -0.98 25.30
C LYS A 77 -8.07 0.09 24.78
N VAL A 78 -7.62 1.35 24.71
CA VAL A 78 -8.43 2.49 24.22
C VAL A 78 -8.81 2.30 22.76
N ALA A 79 -7.90 1.82 21.93
CA ALA A 79 -8.16 1.57 20.51
C ALA A 79 -8.83 0.20 20.26
N GLY A 80 -9.14 -0.59 21.28
CA GLY A 80 -9.81 -1.90 21.14
C GLY A 80 -8.98 -2.97 20.39
N PHE A 81 -7.66 -2.92 20.49
CA PHE A 81 -6.75 -3.96 19.98
C PHE A 81 -6.44 -5.02 21.04
N ALA A 82 -6.19 -6.25 20.59
CA ALA A 82 -5.77 -7.33 21.47
C ALA A 82 -4.45 -6.99 22.18
N SER A 83 -4.41 -7.17 23.50
CA SER A 83 -3.25 -6.83 24.34
C SER A 83 -1.98 -7.61 23.98
N ALA A 84 -2.11 -8.83 23.44
CA ALA A 84 -0.99 -9.66 23.01
C ALA A 84 -0.33 -9.19 21.69
N ARG A 85 -0.96 -8.28 20.93
CA ARG A 85 -0.37 -7.75 19.69
C ARG A 85 0.68 -6.67 19.99
N SER A 86 1.72 -6.62 19.17
CA SER A 86 2.65 -5.50 19.11
C SER A 86 2.09 -4.37 18.25
N ILE A 87 2.50 -3.13 18.55
CA ILE A 87 2.25 -1.97 17.70
C ILE A 87 3.42 -1.90 16.69
N PRO A 88 3.16 -1.84 15.38
CA PRO A 88 4.23 -1.70 14.40
C PRO A 88 5.05 -0.43 14.65
N LEU A 89 6.37 -0.57 14.67
CA LEU A 89 7.30 0.53 14.89
C LEU A 89 7.57 1.28 13.59
N LEU A 90 7.89 2.57 13.71
CA LEU A 90 8.37 3.36 12.58
C LEU A 90 9.87 3.11 12.36
N ALA A 91 10.25 2.98 11.10
CA ALA A 91 11.63 2.95 10.67
C ALA A 91 12.35 4.25 11.04
N PRO A 92 13.68 4.22 11.29
CA PRO A 92 14.45 5.40 11.65
C PRO A 92 14.50 6.47 10.54
N MET A 93 14.23 6.08 9.30
CA MET A 93 14.00 6.99 8.18
C MET A 93 13.02 6.35 7.20
N THR A 94 12.35 7.18 6.40
CA THR A 94 11.45 6.67 5.37
C THR A 94 12.21 6.06 4.19
N PHE A 95 11.65 5.03 3.57
CA PHE A 95 12.24 4.42 2.39
C PHE A 95 12.41 5.43 1.24
N ARG A 96 11.44 6.32 1.02
CA ARG A 96 11.57 7.43 0.05
C ARG A 96 12.79 8.30 0.30
N ARG A 97 13.06 8.67 1.57
CA ARG A 97 14.23 9.48 1.92
C ARG A 97 15.52 8.71 1.66
N TRP A 98 15.52 7.40 1.92
CA TRP A 98 16.64 6.54 1.60
C TRP A 98 16.87 6.45 0.08
N LEU A 99 15.84 6.20 -0.72
CA LEU A 99 15.92 6.12 -2.18
C LEU A 99 16.47 7.42 -2.78
N LYS A 100 15.96 8.58 -2.35
CA LYS A 100 16.43 9.89 -2.83
C LYS A 100 17.94 10.08 -2.62
N ARG A 101 18.51 9.52 -1.55
CA ARG A 101 19.94 9.62 -1.22
C ARG A 101 20.81 8.60 -1.95
N ASN A 102 20.27 7.42 -2.27
CA ASN A 102 21.07 6.28 -2.72
C ASN A 102 20.87 5.92 -4.20
N LEU A 103 19.68 6.15 -4.79
CA LEU A 103 19.43 5.82 -6.19
C LEU A 103 20.39 6.48 -7.18
N PRO A 104 20.82 7.75 -7.03
CA PRO A 104 21.80 8.35 -7.94
C PRO A 104 23.14 7.59 -7.99
N LYS A 105 23.47 6.81 -6.95
CA LYS A 105 24.69 6.01 -6.87
C LYS A 105 24.46 4.54 -7.24
N LEU A 106 23.25 4.03 -7.00
CA LEU A 106 22.90 2.62 -7.23
C LEU A 106 22.41 2.37 -8.66
N ASN A 107 21.71 3.33 -9.27
CA ASN A 107 21.18 3.14 -10.61
C ASN A 107 22.32 2.97 -11.61
N PRO A 108 22.27 1.94 -12.48
CA PRO A 108 23.30 1.72 -13.48
C PRO A 108 23.32 2.84 -14.53
N SER A 109 24.52 3.18 -14.99
CA SER A 109 24.72 4.16 -16.07
C SER A 109 24.12 3.68 -17.40
N ALA A 110 24.28 2.39 -17.69
CA ALA A 110 23.69 1.70 -18.85
C ALA A 110 22.73 0.60 -18.35
N PRO A 111 21.46 0.93 -18.07
CA PRO A 111 20.49 -0.04 -17.58
C PRO A 111 20.07 -1.05 -18.65
N ALA A 112 19.81 -2.29 -18.23
CA ALA A 112 19.17 -3.31 -19.07
C ALA A 112 17.65 -3.09 -19.23
N GLY A 113 17.03 -2.38 -18.27
CA GLY A 113 15.62 -2.00 -18.29
C GLY A 113 15.30 -0.97 -17.22
N GLU A 114 14.08 -0.44 -17.23
CA GLU A 114 13.60 0.51 -16.21
C GLU A 114 12.44 -0.07 -15.41
N VAL A 115 12.39 0.25 -14.12
CA VAL A 115 11.27 -0.09 -13.24
C VAL A 115 10.77 1.16 -12.55
N CYS A 116 9.45 1.36 -12.55
CA CYS A 116 8.81 2.34 -11.68
C CYS A 116 8.50 1.65 -10.35
N LEU A 117 9.22 2.00 -9.28
CA LEU A 117 9.01 1.39 -7.97
C LEU A 117 7.89 2.12 -7.23
N PHE A 118 6.79 1.40 -6.98
CA PHE A 118 5.72 1.85 -6.10
C PHE A 118 6.17 1.74 -4.65
N VAL A 119 6.23 2.89 -3.97
CA VAL A 119 6.60 2.95 -2.56
C VAL A 119 5.33 3.05 -1.71
N ASP A 120 4.86 1.92 -1.20
CA ASP A 120 3.69 1.83 -0.33
C ASP A 120 3.95 2.35 1.09
N GLU A 121 2.87 2.63 1.82
CA GLU A 121 2.94 3.18 3.17
C GLU A 121 3.62 2.28 4.21
N PHE A 122 3.64 0.96 4.06
CA PHE A 122 4.18 0.03 5.05
C PHE A 122 5.68 -0.16 4.85
N THR A 123 6.13 -0.43 3.63
CA THR A 123 7.57 -0.45 3.32
C THR A 123 8.18 0.93 3.55
N ASN A 124 7.45 2.02 3.26
CA ASN A 124 7.99 3.36 3.46
C ASN A 124 8.22 3.73 4.93
N HIS A 125 7.38 3.26 5.85
CA HIS A 125 7.39 3.73 7.24
C HIS A 125 7.76 2.66 8.25
N ASN A 126 7.66 1.36 7.94
CA ASN A 126 7.88 0.28 8.89
C ASN A 126 9.03 -0.62 8.43
N ASP A 127 8.95 -1.18 7.21
CA ASP A 127 9.90 -2.17 6.72
C ASP A 127 10.94 -1.57 5.75
N LEU A 128 11.78 -0.68 6.30
CA LEU A 128 12.90 -0.11 5.57
C LEU A 128 13.88 -1.18 5.06
N PRO A 129 14.24 -2.24 5.83
CA PRO A 129 15.14 -3.29 5.35
C PRO A 129 14.65 -3.97 4.06
N ALA A 130 13.36 -4.34 3.96
CA ALA A 130 12.81 -4.94 2.74
C ALA A 130 12.89 -3.98 1.54
N GLY A 131 12.61 -2.69 1.76
CA GLY A 131 12.77 -1.65 0.74
C GLY A 131 14.21 -1.55 0.21
N ILE A 132 15.19 -1.49 1.12
CA ILE A 132 16.61 -1.41 0.77
C ILE A 132 17.05 -2.66 0.01
N ALA A 133 16.64 -3.84 0.47
CA ALA A 133 16.96 -5.11 -0.19
C ALA A 133 16.40 -5.13 -1.62
N THR A 134 15.15 -4.72 -1.81
CA THR A 134 14.53 -4.63 -3.14
C THR A 134 15.28 -3.67 -4.06
N ALA A 135 15.63 -2.48 -3.56
CA ALA A 135 16.35 -1.51 -4.38
C ALA A 135 17.72 -2.05 -4.81
N ARG A 136 18.47 -2.67 -3.89
CA ARG A 136 19.77 -3.28 -4.19
C ARG A 136 19.64 -4.45 -5.16
N LEU A 137 18.62 -5.30 -5.00
CA LEU A 137 18.35 -6.43 -5.88
C LEU A 137 18.11 -5.94 -7.31
N LEU A 138 17.13 -5.06 -7.51
CA LEU A 138 16.78 -4.55 -8.86
C LEU A 138 17.96 -3.83 -9.51
N THR A 139 18.68 -2.96 -8.79
CA THR A 139 19.86 -2.30 -9.37
C THR A 139 21.02 -3.26 -9.62
N GLY A 140 21.18 -4.29 -8.78
CA GLY A 140 22.19 -5.34 -8.95
C GLY A 140 21.92 -6.22 -10.16
N LEU A 141 20.64 -6.41 -10.51
CA LEU A 141 20.19 -7.07 -11.75
C LEU A 141 20.27 -6.14 -12.98
N GLY A 142 20.75 -4.91 -12.83
CA GLY A 142 20.94 -3.97 -13.96
C GLY A 142 19.72 -3.13 -14.31
N TYR A 143 18.65 -3.14 -13.51
CA TYR A 143 17.49 -2.25 -13.73
C TYR A 143 17.74 -0.87 -13.14
N ARG A 144 17.33 0.16 -13.88
CA ARG A 144 17.20 1.52 -13.35
C ARG A 144 15.87 1.66 -12.62
N ILE A 145 15.95 2.05 -11.36
CA ILE A 145 14.77 2.35 -10.55
C ILE A 145 14.39 3.82 -10.70
N THR A 146 13.13 4.07 -11.01
CA THR A 146 12.49 5.38 -10.94
C THR A 146 11.42 5.38 -9.85
N VAL A 147 11.22 6.53 -9.19
CA VAL A 147 10.20 6.68 -8.14
C VAL A 147 9.43 7.97 -8.35
N ALA A 148 8.11 7.91 -8.12
CA ALA A 148 7.22 9.06 -8.19
C ALA A 148 6.72 9.47 -6.79
N GLY A 149 6.27 10.72 -6.67
CA GLY A 149 5.62 11.24 -5.47
C GLY A 149 4.19 10.72 -5.30
N ASN A 150 4.01 9.42 -5.11
CA ASN A 150 2.69 8.79 -5.07
C ASN A 150 1.96 8.96 -3.72
N ALA A 151 0.64 8.81 -3.78
CA ALA A 151 -0.22 8.76 -2.60
C ALA A 151 -0.14 7.37 -1.94
N ALA A 152 -0.69 7.24 -0.73
CA ALA A 152 -0.89 5.93 -0.10
C ALA A 152 -1.75 5.01 -0.99
N SER A 153 -1.59 3.70 -0.84
CA SER A 153 -2.21 2.67 -1.69
C SER A 153 -3.74 2.64 -1.67
N ALA A 154 -4.37 3.34 -0.72
CA ALA A 154 -5.79 3.27 -0.37
C ALA A 154 -6.24 1.98 0.34
N ARG A 155 -5.38 0.97 0.49
CA ARG A 155 -5.69 -0.33 1.09
C ARG A 155 -6.34 -0.24 2.47
N THR A 156 -5.85 0.65 3.33
CA THR A 156 -6.41 0.84 4.69
C THR A 156 -7.82 1.41 4.66
N TYR A 157 -8.14 2.30 3.73
CA TYR A 157 -9.49 2.83 3.56
C TYR A 157 -10.43 1.79 2.95
N ILE A 158 -9.98 1.04 1.93
CA ILE A 158 -10.76 -0.03 1.29
C ILE A 158 -11.15 -1.08 2.32
N SER A 159 -10.17 -1.59 3.09
CA SER A 159 -10.40 -2.64 4.10
C SER A 159 -11.36 -2.25 5.23
N LYS A 160 -11.61 -0.94 5.41
CA LYS A 160 -12.51 -0.39 6.42
C LYS A 160 -13.77 0.27 5.84
N GLY A 161 -14.01 0.11 4.53
CA GLY A 161 -15.20 0.62 3.87
C GLY A 161 -15.26 2.14 3.83
N PHE A 162 -14.14 2.80 3.56
CA PHE A 162 -14.10 4.23 3.29
C PHE A 162 -13.81 4.47 1.81
N LEU A 163 -14.61 3.87 0.93
CA LEU A 163 -14.40 3.84 -0.52
C LEU A 163 -14.37 5.24 -1.13
N ARG A 164 -15.17 6.19 -0.64
CA ARG A 164 -15.12 7.58 -1.13
C ARG A 164 -13.77 8.26 -0.83
N LYS A 165 -13.13 7.93 0.29
CA LYS A 165 -11.77 8.41 0.63
C LYS A 165 -10.72 7.66 -0.18
N ALA A 166 -10.90 6.35 -0.34
CA ALA A 166 -10.02 5.51 -1.16
C ALA A 166 -9.97 6.03 -2.60
N LYS A 167 -11.12 6.30 -3.23
CA LYS A 167 -11.23 6.83 -4.58
C LYS A 167 -10.36 8.07 -4.84
N LYS A 168 -10.26 8.98 -3.87
CA LYS A 168 -9.39 10.17 -3.98
C LYS A 168 -7.90 9.81 -4.06
N LEU A 169 -7.46 8.78 -3.33
CA LEU A 169 -6.07 8.31 -3.39
C LEU A 169 -5.81 7.50 -4.66
N ILE A 170 -6.79 6.69 -5.08
CA ILE A 170 -6.76 5.92 -6.33
C ILE A 170 -6.55 6.85 -7.52
N ILE A 171 -7.38 7.90 -7.65
CA ILE A 171 -7.27 8.88 -8.72
C ILE A 171 -5.89 9.54 -8.73
N ARG A 172 -5.38 9.97 -7.58
CA ARG A 172 -4.03 10.57 -7.49
C ARG A 172 -2.94 9.61 -7.92
N ASN A 173 -3.03 8.34 -7.54
CA ASN A 173 -2.06 7.32 -7.96
C ASN A 173 -2.15 7.07 -9.47
N ILE A 174 -3.36 7.03 -10.04
CA ILE A 174 -3.56 6.91 -11.50
C ILE A 174 -2.92 8.10 -12.21
N GLU A 175 -3.23 9.33 -11.79
CA GLU A 175 -2.64 10.55 -12.36
C GLU A 175 -1.11 10.59 -12.23
N THR A 176 -0.56 10.01 -11.16
CA THR A 176 0.88 9.93 -10.93
C THR A 176 1.55 8.91 -11.85
N PHE A 177 0.97 7.71 -11.97
CA PHE A 177 1.64 6.57 -12.60
C PHE A 177 1.24 6.34 -14.06
N ALA A 178 0.05 6.75 -14.49
CA ALA A 178 -0.38 6.62 -15.88
C ALA A 178 0.66 7.19 -16.87
N PRO A 179 1.19 8.42 -16.72
CA PRO A 179 2.20 8.92 -17.65
C PRO A 179 3.56 8.22 -17.55
N LEU A 180 3.80 7.45 -16.48
CA LEU A 180 5.10 6.84 -16.21
C LEU A 180 5.16 5.37 -16.62
N VAL A 181 4.07 4.64 -16.51
CA VAL A 181 4.06 3.19 -16.63
C VAL A 181 3.74 2.74 -18.06
N SER A 182 4.53 1.81 -18.56
CA SER A 182 4.42 1.17 -19.88
C SER A 182 4.93 -0.27 -19.82
N ALA A 183 4.89 -0.98 -20.96
CA ALA A 183 5.46 -2.32 -21.07
C ALA A 183 6.97 -2.37 -20.74
N ASP A 184 7.72 -1.35 -21.15
CA ASP A 184 9.17 -1.24 -20.94
C ASP A 184 9.56 -0.61 -19.59
N ARG A 185 8.58 -0.01 -18.90
CA ARG A 185 8.74 0.56 -17.56
C ARG A 185 7.57 0.17 -16.67
N PRO A 186 7.51 -1.10 -16.22
CA PRO A 186 6.43 -1.58 -15.39
C PRO A 186 6.43 -0.93 -13.99
N LEU A 187 5.26 -0.89 -13.37
CA LEU A 187 5.09 -0.56 -11.97
C LEU A 187 5.34 -1.81 -11.13
N VAL A 188 6.32 -1.76 -10.22
CA VAL A 188 6.65 -2.88 -9.34
C VAL A 188 6.46 -2.45 -7.89
N GLY A 189 5.84 -3.30 -7.07
CA GLY A 189 5.63 -3.04 -5.65
C GLY A 189 6.08 -4.18 -4.76
N ILE A 190 6.38 -3.86 -3.51
CA ILE A 190 6.94 -4.79 -2.52
C ILE A 190 5.82 -5.39 -1.66
N GLU A 191 4.94 -4.55 -1.10
CA GLU A 191 3.80 -5.00 -0.32
C GLU A 191 2.65 -5.48 -1.25
N PRO A 192 2.32 -6.79 -1.28
CA PRO A 192 1.34 -7.34 -2.22
C PRO A 192 -0.04 -6.70 -2.08
N SER A 193 -0.50 -6.48 -0.84
CA SER A 193 -1.84 -5.93 -0.60
C SER A 193 -2.00 -4.49 -1.10
N ALA A 194 -0.89 -3.75 -1.20
CA ALA A 194 -0.85 -2.37 -1.67
C ALA A 194 -0.75 -2.31 -3.20
N ILE A 195 0.16 -3.09 -3.80
CA ILE A 195 0.41 -3.06 -5.25
C ILE A 195 -0.71 -3.73 -6.06
N LEU A 196 -1.28 -4.84 -5.56
CA LEU A 196 -2.39 -5.52 -6.24
C LEU A 196 -3.67 -4.68 -6.28
N GLY A 197 -3.75 -3.62 -5.46
CA GLY A 197 -4.81 -2.61 -5.54
C GLY A 197 -4.95 -2.00 -6.92
N PHE A 198 -3.84 -1.79 -7.64
CA PHE A 198 -3.83 -1.27 -9.01
C PHE A 198 -4.48 -2.23 -10.01
N ARG A 199 -4.43 -3.54 -9.74
CA ARG A 199 -5.00 -4.57 -10.61
C ARG A 199 -6.46 -4.83 -10.33
N ASP A 200 -6.84 -4.87 -9.06
CA ASP A 200 -8.17 -5.30 -8.67
C ASP A 200 -9.10 -4.13 -8.36
N GLU A 201 -8.78 -3.31 -7.35
CA GLU A 201 -9.71 -2.30 -6.85
C GLU A 201 -9.70 -0.99 -7.65
N PHE A 202 -8.56 -0.61 -8.26
CA PHE A 202 -8.45 0.67 -8.96
C PHE A 202 -9.38 0.74 -10.19
N PRO A 203 -9.43 -0.25 -11.11
CA PRO A 203 -10.35 -0.22 -12.24
C PRO A 203 -11.82 -0.10 -11.85
N ASP A 204 -12.18 -0.72 -10.73
CA ASP A 204 -13.54 -0.70 -10.19
C ASP A 204 -13.90 0.63 -9.51
N LEU A 205 -12.98 1.21 -8.76
CA LEU A 205 -13.26 2.35 -7.88
C LEU A 205 -12.86 3.72 -8.46
N ALA A 206 -12.04 3.76 -9.51
CA ALA A 206 -11.56 5.00 -10.14
C ALA A 206 -12.72 5.84 -10.73
N GLY A 207 -13.83 5.19 -11.09
CA GLY A 207 -14.96 5.79 -11.79
C GLY A 207 -14.71 5.94 -13.29
N GLU A 208 -15.78 6.17 -14.06
CA GLU A 208 -15.77 6.11 -15.53
C GLU A 208 -14.64 6.93 -16.18
N LYS A 209 -14.40 8.16 -15.70
CA LYS A 209 -13.36 9.04 -16.24
C LYS A 209 -11.95 8.45 -16.21
N TYR A 210 -11.59 7.72 -15.14
CA TYR A 210 -10.22 7.23 -14.90
C TYR A 210 -10.10 5.71 -15.06
N ARG A 211 -11.20 5.01 -15.36
CA ARG A 211 -11.22 3.56 -15.57
C ARG A 211 -10.29 3.12 -16.71
N PRO A 212 -10.28 3.78 -17.90
CA PRO A 212 -9.40 3.37 -18.98
C PRO A 212 -7.91 3.39 -18.58
N GLU A 213 -7.46 4.45 -17.90
CA GLU A 213 -6.08 4.55 -17.43
C GLU A 213 -5.78 3.56 -16.31
N ALA A 214 -6.73 3.30 -15.41
CA ALA A 214 -6.59 2.27 -14.38
C ALA A 214 -6.43 0.86 -14.99
N GLN A 215 -7.19 0.53 -16.04
CA GLN A 215 -7.09 -0.73 -16.77
C GLN A 215 -5.77 -0.85 -17.54
N ARG A 216 -5.27 0.24 -18.12
CA ARG A 216 -3.94 0.21 -18.75
C ARG A 216 -2.83 0.03 -17.72
N LEU A 217 -2.94 0.69 -16.56
CA LEU A 217 -1.98 0.55 -15.47
C LEU A 217 -1.94 -0.87 -14.91
N SER A 218 -3.10 -1.51 -14.74
CA SER A 218 -3.17 -2.87 -14.20
C SER A 218 -2.40 -3.89 -15.02
N GLN A 219 -2.34 -3.73 -16.34
CA GLN A 219 -1.63 -4.63 -17.26
C GLN A 219 -0.11 -4.61 -17.09
N HIS A 220 0.44 -3.54 -16.51
CA HIS A 220 1.87 -3.33 -16.34
C HIS A 220 2.25 -3.13 -14.86
N THR A 221 1.44 -3.67 -13.95
CA THR A 221 1.69 -3.63 -12.52
C THR A 221 1.96 -5.03 -11.98
N TYR A 222 3.06 -5.21 -11.26
CA TYR A 222 3.52 -6.50 -10.77
C TYR A 222 3.93 -6.42 -9.30
N THR A 223 3.78 -7.53 -8.58
CA THR A 223 4.59 -7.73 -7.37
C THR A 223 6.06 -7.90 -7.77
N LEU A 224 6.98 -7.72 -6.82
CA LEU A 224 8.40 -7.93 -7.06
C LEU A 224 8.69 -9.36 -7.58
N GLU A 225 8.02 -10.35 -7.02
CA GLU A 225 8.17 -11.76 -7.39
C GLU A 225 7.65 -12.03 -8.81
N GLU A 226 6.47 -11.52 -9.16
CA GLU A 226 5.91 -11.63 -10.51
C GLU A 226 6.82 -10.97 -11.55
N PHE A 227 7.41 -9.82 -11.21
CA PHE A 227 8.35 -9.13 -12.09
C PHE A 227 9.61 -9.97 -12.31
N ILE A 228 10.23 -10.49 -11.24
CA ILE A 228 11.46 -11.29 -11.36
C ILE A 228 11.20 -12.57 -12.17
N ALA A 229 10.13 -13.29 -11.88
CA ALA A 229 9.79 -14.55 -12.57
C ALA A 229 9.44 -14.37 -14.06
N ARG A 230 9.16 -13.14 -14.50
CA ARG A 230 8.94 -12.83 -15.91
C ARG A 230 10.25 -12.57 -16.66
N GLU A 231 11.25 -12.04 -15.98
CA GLU A 231 12.52 -11.60 -16.57
C GLU A 231 13.58 -12.72 -16.56
N PHE A 232 13.42 -13.71 -15.68
CA PHE A 232 14.35 -14.83 -15.47
C PHE A 232 13.59 -16.16 -15.33
#